data_AF-A0A9E6D431-F1
#
_entry.id   AF-A0A9E6D431-F1
#
_cell.length_a   1.000
_cell.length_b   1.000
_cell.length_c   1.000
_cell.angle_alpha   90.00
_cell.angle_beta   90.00
_cell.angle_gamma   90.00
#
_symmetry.space_group_name_H-M   'P 1'
#
loop_
_entity.id
_entity.type
_entity.pdbx_description
1 polymer ?
#
loop_
_entity_poly.entity_id
_entity_poly.type
_entity_poly.pdbx_seq_one_letter_code
_entity_poly.pdbx_strand_id
1 'polypeptide(L)'
;MKNKQAHKETYASNRMLNLKRINNAIDLTGSYLMIDDKASKELFESEIYSVTFAVQEQEKSVDLFLSSNELICDEDIEELKEQLGIEITGDGSFFEILDYQTEFTIQFDKENTAFIASEEMKNGCVVFKK
;
A
#
# COMPACT_ATOMS: atom_id res chain seq x y z
N MET A 1 33.91 -5.77 -34.63
CA MET A 1 32.91 -4.90 -33.97
C MET A 1 32.29 -5.73 -32.85
N LYS A 2 32.51 -5.37 -31.58
CA LYS A 2 31.98 -6.13 -30.44
C LYS A 2 30.58 -5.61 -30.14
N ASN A 3 29.57 -6.46 -30.32
CA ASN A 3 28.20 -6.19 -29.87
C ASN A 3 28.23 -6.02 -28.35
N LYS A 4 28.00 -4.80 -27.86
CA LYS A 4 27.57 -4.57 -26.48
C LYS A 4 26.09 -4.93 -26.43
N GLN A 5 25.79 -6.17 -26.06
CA GLN A 5 24.49 -6.47 -25.45
C GLN A 5 24.43 -5.62 -24.18
N ALA A 6 23.54 -4.63 -24.18
CA ALA A 6 23.13 -3.97 -22.95
C ALA A 6 22.47 -5.05 -22.10
N HIS A 7 23.16 -5.48 -21.04
CA HIS A 7 22.52 -6.21 -19.95
C HIS A 7 21.40 -5.33 -19.44
N LYS A 8 20.16 -5.68 -19.75
CA LYS A 8 19.00 -5.19 -19.04
C LYS A 8 19.06 -5.91 -17.69
N GLU A 9 19.84 -5.37 -16.76
CA GLU A 9 19.81 -5.80 -15.38
C GLU A 9 18.40 -5.53 -14.88
N THR A 10 17.60 -6.59 -14.83
CA THR A 10 16.33 -6.60 -14.12
C THR A 10 16.71 -6.47 -12.65
N TYR A 11 16.84 -5.24 -12.16
CA TYR A 11 16.98 -5.01 -10.74
C TYR A 11 15.78 -5.69 -10.07
N ALA A 12 16.05 -6.70 -9.24
CA ALA A 12 15.04 -7.24 -8.36
C ALA A 12 14.76 -6.17 -7.31
N SER A 13 13.90 -5.20 -7.64
CA SER A 13 13.46 -4.19 -6.70
C SER A 13 12.54 -4.86 -5.69
N ASN A 14 12.97 -4.90 -4.44
CA ASN A 14 12.10 -5.32 -3.34
C ASN A 14 11.56 -4.06 -2.66
N ARG A 15 10.24 -3.93 -2.60
CA ARG A 15 9.55 -2.89 -1.86
C ARG A 15 9.63 -3.21 -0.37
N MET A 16 10.05 -2.23 0.42
CA MET A 16 10.00 -2.29 1.87
C MET A 16 8.89 -1.37 2.35
N LEU A 17 7.73 -1.95 2.65
CA LEU A 17 6.61 -1.21 3.23
C LEU A 17 6.76 -1.12 4.74
N ASN A 18 6.91 0.11 5.23
CA ASN A 18 6.89 0.46 6.64
C ASN A 18 5.44 0.62 7.10
N LEU A 19 4.75 -0.49 7.25
CA LEU A 19 3.33 -0.51 7.54
C LEU A 19 3.09 -0.33 9.05
N LYS A 20 2.48 0.79 9.41
CA LYS A 20 2.07 1.10 10.79
C LYS A 20 0.59 1.39 10.86
N ARG A 21 -0.03 0.96 11.96
CA ARG A 21 -1.39 1.33 12.31
C ARG A 21 -1.33 2.27 13.50
N ILE A 22 -2.00 3.41 13.37
CA ILE A 22 -2.11 4.42 14.43
C ILE A 22 -3.60 4.67 14.62
N ASN A 23 -4.20 3.98 15.60
CA ASN A 23 -5.66 3.95 15.80
C ASN A 23 -6.39 3.45 14.53
N ASN A 24 -7.11 4.35 13.85
CA ASN A 24 -7.84 4.08 12.61
C ASN A 24 -7.06 4.48 11.35
N ALA A 25 -5.84 4.99 11.50
CA ALA A 25 -5.01 5.39 10.37
C ALA A 25 -3.97 4.31 10.01
N ILE A 26 -3.67 4.23 8.72
CA ILE A 26 -2.52 3.54 8.17
C ILE A 26 -1.46 4.58 7.82
N ASP A 27 -0.25 4.36 8.30
CA ASP A 27 0.94 5.16 8.00
C ASP A 27 1.98 4.28 7.30
N LEU A 28 2.31 4.63 6.07
CA LEU A 28 3.37 4.03 5.26
C LEU A 28 4.61 4.93 5.17
N THR A 29 4.64 6.04 5.90
CA THR A 29 5.74 7.01 5.86
C THR A 29 7.08 6.34 6.19
N GLY A 30 8.06 6.59 5.32
CA GLY A 30 9.39 6.02 5.44
C GLY A 30 9.56 4.63 4.84
N SER A 31 8.58 4.14 4.09
CA SER A 31 8.76 3.02 3.16
C SER A 31 9.77 3.37 2.06
N TYR A 32 10.39 2.36 1.44
CA TYR A 32 11.47 2.55 0.47
C TYR A 32 11.63 1.36 -0.50
N LEU A 33 12.30 1.57 -1.63
CA LEU A 33 12.78 0.51 -2.51
C LEU A 33 14.17 0.06 -2.09
N MET A 34 14.42 -1.24 -2.19
CA MET A 34 15.77 -1.83 -2.16
C MET A 34 16.23 -2.09 -3.60
N ILE A 35 17.32 -1.44 -4.00
CA ILE A 35 17.96 -1.60 -5.31
C ILE A 35 19.45 -1.82 -5.06
N ASP A 36 20.00 -2.94 -5.53
CA ASP A 36 21.40 -3.34 -5.29
C ASP A 36 21.84 -3.19 -3.82
N ASP A 37 21.01 -3.71 -2.90
CA ASP A 37 21.22 -3.63 -1.45
C ASP A 37 21.26 -2.20 -0.88
N LYS A 38 20.76 -1.20 -1.62
CA LYS A 38 20.64 0.19 -1.18
C LYS A 38 19.18 0.60 -1.07
N ALA A 39 18.84 1.25 0.03
CA ALA A 39 17.52 1.84 0.25
C ALA A 39 17.37 3.15 -0.52
N SER A 40 16.26 3.33 -1.23
CA SER A 40 15.88 4.56 -1.92
C SER A 40 14.42 4.91 -1.66
N LYS A 41 14.19 6.08 -1.04
CA LYS A 41 12.84 6.61 -0.78
C LYS A 41 12.28 7.33 -2.00
N GLU A 42 13.10 8.12 -2.67
CA GLU A 42 12.70 8.94 -3.83
C GLU A 42 12.13 8.08 -4.96
N LEU A 43 12.72 6.92 -5.21
CA LEU A 43 12.21 6.00 -6.23
C LEU A 43 10.91 5.32 -5.79
N PHE A 44 10.69 5.16 -4.49
CA PHE A 44 9.48 4.53 -3.95
C PHE A 44 8.26 5.47 -3.98
N GLU A 45 8.46 6.79 -3.86
CA GLU A 45 7.38 7.78 -3.98
C GLU A 45 6.74 7.81 -5.38
N SER A 46 7.43 7.26 -6.39
CA SER A 46 6.91 7.12 -7.77
C SER A 46 6.31 5.73 -8.05
N GLU A 47 6.28 4.83 -7.07
CA GLU A 47 5.75 3.48 -7.25
C GLU A 47 4.25 3.44 -6.96
N ILE A 48 3.56 2.58 -7.71
CA ILE A 48 2.17 2.20 -7.47
C ILE A 48 2.18 0.92 -6.65
N TYR A 49 1.28 0.83 -5.68
CA TYR A 49 1.04 -0.41 -4.94
C TYR A 49 -0.45 -0.66 -4.81
N SER A 50 -0.83 -1.93 -4.77
CA SER A 50 -2.24 -2.32 -4.64
C SER A 50 -2.63 -2.54 -3.18
N VAL A 51 -3.83 -2.07 -2.84
CA VAL A 51 -4.46 -2.23 -1.54
C VAL A 51 -5.81 -2.89 -1.72
N THR A 52 -5.99 -4.07 -1.16
CA THR A 52 -7.27 -4.79 -1.20
C THR A 52 -8.00 -4.64 0.12
N PHE A 53 -9.19 -4.07 0.08
CA PHE A 53 -10.15 -4.00 1.17
C PHE A 53 -11.10 -5.19 1.06
N ALA A 54 -11.33 -5.91 2.17
CA ALA A 54 -12.17 -7.10 2.18
C ALA A 54 -13.16 -7.09 3.35
N VAL A 55 -14.45 -7.21 3.04
CA VAL A 55 -15.58 -7.36 3.98
C VAL A 55 -16.28 -8.68 3.66
N GLN A 56 -16.19 -9.67 4.55
CA GLN A 56 -16.76 -11.01 4.32
C GLN A 56 -16.29 -11.64 2.99
N GLU A 57 -17.19 -11.82 2.01
CA GLU A 57 -16.92 -12.38 0.68
C GLU A 57 -16.73 -11.29 -0.40
N GLN A 58 -16.79 -10.01 -0.03
CA GLN A 58 -16.62 -8.89 -0.95
C GLN A 58 -15.24 -8.27 -0.81
N GLU A 59 -14.60 -8.00 -1.95
CA GLU A 59 -13.27 -7.42 -2.01
C GLU A 59 -13.24 -6.27 -3.02
N LYS A 60 -12.48 -5.23 -2.71
CA LYS A 60 -12.21 -4.11 -3.60
C LYS A 60 -10.72 -3.76 -3.52
N SER A 61 -10.04 -3.85 -4.66
CA SER A 61 -8.65 -3.39 -4.79
C SER A 61 -8.62 -1.98 -5.34
N VAL A 62 -7.69 -1.19 -4.79
CA VAL A 62 -7.37 0.17 -5.22
C VAL A 62 -5.86 0.25 -5.41
N ASP A 63 -5.44 0.84 -6.52
CA ASP A 63 -4.02 1.07 -6.81
C ASP A 63 -3.66 2.49 -6.41
N LEU A 64 -2.70 2.63 -5.48
CA LEU A 64 -2.34 3.90 -4.88
C LEU A 64 -0.90 4.29 -5.22
N PHE A 65 -0.69 5.58 -5.47
CA PHE A 65 0.63 6.19 -5.49
C PHE A 65 1.06 6.50 -4.06
N LEU A 66 2.26 6.10 -3.66
CA LEU A 66 2.75 6.40 -2.30
C LEU A 66 3.18 7.87 -2.11
N SER A 67 2.94 8.72 -3.09
CA SER A 67 3.22 10.15 -3.01
C SER A 67 2.24 10.82 -2.04
N SER A 68 2.75 11.53 -1.04
CA SER A 68 1.95 12.41 -0.17
C SER A 68 1.35 13.62 -0.91
N ASN A 69 1.74 13.83 -2.17
CA ASN A 69 1.19 14.91 -3.01
C ASN A 69 -0.01 14.45 -3.84
N GLU A 70 -0.38 13.16 -3.79
CA GLU A 70 -1.48 12.59 -4.57
C GLU A 70 -2.50 11.98 -3.62
N LEU A 71 -3.63 12.68 -3.47
CA LEU A 71 -4.76 12.18 -2.70
C LEU A 71 -5.33 10.93 -3.37
N ILE A 72 -5.94 10.07 -2.56
CA ILE A 72 -6.73 8.95 -3.08
C ILE A 72 -7.86 9.53 -3.93
N CYS A 73 -8.08 8.94 -5.11
CA CYS A 73 -9.05 9.44 -6.07
C CYS A 73 -10.47 9.38 -5.49
N ASP A 74 -11.28 10.42 -5.73
CA ASP A 74 -12.65 10.50 -5.21
C ASP A 74 -13.50 9.31 -5.68
N GLU A 75 -13.31 8.85 -6.92
CA GLU A 75 -13.97 7.65 -7.43
C GLU A 75 -13.66 6.39 -6.62
N ASP A 76 -12.40 6.18 -6.21
CA ASP A 76 -12.02 5.01 -5.40
C ASP A 76 -12.62 5.09 -3.99
N ILE A 77 -12.66 6.29 -3.41
CA ILE A 77 -13.28 6.54 -2.09
C ILE A 77 -14.78 6.23 -2.15
N GLU A 78 -15.48 6.75 -3.16
CA GLU A 78 -16.91 6.50 -3.33
C GLU A 78 -17.20 5.02 -3.61
N GLU A 79 -16.38 4.33 -4.43
CA GLU A 79 -16.55 2.90 -4.67
C GLU A 79 -16.35 2.06 -3.40
N LEU A 80 -15.37 2.39 -2.56
CA LEU A 80 -15.19 1.72 -1.26
C LEU A 80 -16.40 1.94 -0.34
N LYS A 81 -16.95 3.15 -0.34
CA LYS A 81 -18.11 3.50 0.46
C LYS A 81 -19.37 2.80 -0.02
N GLU A 82 -19.64 2.81 -1.32
CA GLU A 82 -20.84 2.20 -1.90
C GLU A 82 -20.81 0.68 -1.84
N GLN A 83 -19.66 0.06 -2.12
CA GLN A 83 -19.56 -1.40 -2.23
C GLN A 83 -19.32 -2.05 -0.87
N LEU A 84 -18.42 -1.50 -0.06
CA LEU A 84 -17.98 -2.13 1.18
C LEU A 84 -18.47 -1.40 2.44
N GLY A 85 -19.05 -0.20 2.31
CA GLY A 85 -19.46 0.61 3.44
C GLY A 85 -18.28 1.11 4.27
N ILE A 86 -17.13 1.34 3.61
CA ILE A 86 -15.90 1.84 4.23
C ILE A 86 -15.65 3.25 3.71
N GLU A 87 -15.53 4.22 4.62
CA GLU A 87 -15.21 5.61 4.29
C GLU A 87 -13.77 5.92 4.72
N ILE A 88 -12.96 6.43 3.79
CA ILE A 88 -11.55 6.75 4.02
C ILE A 88 -11.22 8.18 3.59
N THR A 89 -10.11 8.70 4.09
CA THR A 89 -9.52 9.96 3.62
C THR A 89 -8.00 9.92 3.69
N GLY A 90 -7.32 10.72 2.87
CA GLY A 90 -5.87 10.85 2.87
C GLY A 90 -5.24 10.62 1.50
N ASP A 91 -4.02 10.11 1.52
CA ASP A 91 -3.18 9.84 0.37
C ASP A 91 -2.59 8.41 0.44
N GLY A 92 -1.85 8.01 -0.59
CA GLY A 92 -1.26 6.67 -0.61
C GLY A 92 -0.05 6.49 0.31
N SER A 93 0.42 7.52 1.02
CA SER A 93 1.42 7.37 2.10
C SER A 93 0.78 7.30 3.49
N PHE A 94 -0.38 7.92 3.66
CA PHE A 94 -1.12 7.98 4.91
C PHE A 94 -2.61 8.15 4.65
N PHE A 95 -3.43 7.27 5.20
CA PHE A 95 -4.89 7.40 5.13
C PHE A 95 -5.58 6.95 6.42
N GLU A 96 -6.72 7.56 6.71
CA GLU A 96 -7.55 7.29 7.88
C GLU A 96 -8.86 6.62 7.48
N ILE A 97 -9.26 5.60 8.25
CA ILE A 97 -10.59 4.99 8.17
C ILE A 97 -11.54 5.82 9.03
N LEU A 98 -12.44 6.55 8.37
CA LEU A 98 -13.38 7.47 9.03
C LEU A 98 -14.60 6.76 9.59
N ASP A 99 -15.18 5.85 8.81
CA ASP A 99 -16.31 5.02 9.23
C ASP A 99 -16.31 3.67 8.50
N TYR A 100 -16.87 2.66 9.17
CA TYR A 100 -17.11 1.35 8.59
C TYR A 100 -18.22 0.62 9.34
N GLN A 101 -19.08 -0.10 8.62
CA GLN A 101 -20.24 -0.76 9.23
C GLN A 101 -19.88 -2.10 9.87
N THR A 102 -18.98 -2.87 9.26
CA THR A 102 -18.64 -4.26 9.61
C THR A 102 -17.13 -4.44 9.69
N GLU A 103 -16.66 -5.40 10.51
CA GLU A 103 -15.25 -5.81 10.51
C GLU A 103 -14.75 -6.08 9.09
N PHE A 104 -13.56 -5.58 8.79
CA PHE A 104 -12.93 -5.71 7.48
C PHE A 104 -11.42 -5.88 7.61
N THR A 105 -10.79 -6.29 6.51
CA THR A 105 -9.33 -6.36 6.43
C THR A 105 -8.81 -5.51 5.29
N ILE A 106 -7.58 -5.02 5.46
CA ILE A 106 -6.80 -4.37 4.42
C ILE A 106 -5.59 -5.25 4.16
N GLN A 107 -5.39 -5.64 2.91
CA GLN A 107 -4.23 -6.37 2.45
C GLN A 107 -3.40 -5.50 1.52
N PHE A 108 -2.17 -5.21 1.94
CA PHE A 108 -1.17 -4.54 1.11
C PHE A 108 -0.47 -5.55 0.22
N ASP A 109 -0.08 -5.09 -0.96
CA ASP A 109 0.58 -5.86 -2.01
C ASP A 109 1.62 -6.88 -1.50
N LYS A 110 1.54 -8.11 -2.00
CA LYS A 110 2.43 -9.21 -1.60
C LYS A 110 3.57 -9.43 -2.59
N GLU A 111 3.46 -8.91 -3.81
CA GLU A 111 4.46 -9.18 -4.84
C GLU A 111 5.70 -8.31 -4.64
N ASN A 112 6.88 -8.94 -4.57
CA ASN A 112 8.17 -8.27 -4.36
C ASN A 112 8.14 -7.27 -3.19
N THR A 113 7.33 -7.53 -2.17
CA THR A 113 7.10 -6.62 -1.05
C THR A 113 7.38 -7.34 0.26
N ALA A 114 8.24 -6.73 1.06
CA ALA A 114 8.49 -7.12 2.43
C ALA A 114 7.98 -6.03 3.38
N PHE A 115 7.56 -6.45 4.57
CA PHE A 115 6.89 -5.59 5.53
C PHE A 115 7.76 -5.38 6.76
N ILE A 116 7.94 -4.11 7.11
CA ILE A 116 8.38 -3.70 8.44
C ILE A 116 7.09 -3.45 9.21
N ALA A 117 6.57 -4.49 9.86
CA ALA A 117 5.25 -4.49 10.48
C ALA A 117 5.34 -4.37 12.00
N SER A 118 4.40 -3.64 12.61
CA SER A 118 4.14 -3.65 14.05
C SER A 118 3.39 -4.93 14.50
N GLU A 119 3.37 -5.23 15.80
CA GLU A 119 2.82 -6.49 16.38
C GLU A 119 1.38 -6.83 15.95
N GLU A 120 0.56 -5.84 15.60
CA GLU A 120 -0.85 -6.02 15.21
C GLU A 120 -1.07 -6.43 13.74
N MET A 121 0.01 -6.70 12.99
CA MET A 121 -0.04 -6.92 11.55
C MET A 121 0.64 -8.21 11.15
N LYS A 122 0.05 -8.93 10.20
CA LYS A 122 0.59 -10.19 9.70
C LYS A 122 0.74 -10.15 8.20
N ASN A 123 1.98 -10.08 7.72
CA ASN A 123 2.33 -10.12 6.29
C ASN A 123 1.52 -9.13 5.43
N GLY A 124 1.50 -7.87 5.84
CA GLY A 124 0.77 -6.81 5.13
C GLY A 124 -0.75 -6.85 5.29
N CYS A 125 -1.29 -7.72 6.15
CA CYS A 125 -2.70 -7.73 6.48
C CYS A 125 -2.95 -6.98 7.79
N VAL A 126 -3.92 -6.07 7.76
CA VAL A 126 -4.41 -5.29 8.90
C VAL A 126 -5.89 -5.59 9.10
N VAL A 127 -6.32 -5.83 10.33
CA VAL A 127 -7.72 -6.13 10.66
C VAL A 127 -8.33 -4.97 11.43
N PHE A 128 -9.47 -4.47 10.94
CA PHE A 128 -10.24 -3.41 11.59
C PHE A 128 -11.49 -4.01 12.24
N LYS A 129 -11.50 -3.99 13.57
CA LYS A 129 -12.61 -4.45 14.41
C LYS A 129 -13.14 -3.26 15.20
N LYS A 130 -14.47 -3.16 15.32
CA LYS A 130 -15.12 -2.23 16.26
C LYS A 130 -14.91 -2.65 17.70
#